data_AF-A0A1F8MKS4-F1
#
_entry.id   AF-A0A1F8MKS4-F1
#
_cell.length_a   1.000
_cell.length_b   1.000
_cell.length_c   1.000
_cell.angle_alpha   90.00
_cell.angle_beta   90.00
_cell.angle_gamma   90.00
#
_symmetry.space_group_name_H-M   'P 1'
#
loop_
_entity.id
_entity.type
_entity.pdbx_description
1 polymer ?
#
loop_
_entity_poly.entity_id
_entity_poly.type
_entity_poly.pdbx_seq_one_letter_code
_entity_poly.pdbx_strand_id
1 'polypeptide(L)'
;MVVNGPIRNEIGMNSGLGALSPINYANSVIGRAWTLMSINLGDMRPGATFTASTGTTINYNNMCCAENEENSVWEPFSVRKGFKSGESTVSLFRGWTVLGFNTGPIPRMLQVLKNISGPFGGSFTFVIDPLVAKSCKQEGYDNPMKLSEWLVNELNPRFKRPEMVNFIVVGGEMNPMWVVTDFSYFQTVSIDPWIPKAGIKKDARPLRMPEAVVCKDGSCGISH
;
A
#
# COMPACT_ATOMS: atom_id res chain seq x y z
N MET A 1 -6.15 -0.60 0.81
CA MET A 1 -6.31 -2.05 0.55
C MET A 1 -5.10 -2.52 -0.25
N VAL A 2 -4.51 -3.67 0.06
CA VAL A 2 -3.31 -4.17 -0.64
C VAL A 2 -3.62 -5.53 -1.26
N VAL A 3 -3.28 -5.70 -2.53
CA VAL A 3 -3.48 -6.96 -3.27
C VAL A 3 -2.12 -7.61 -3.54
N ASN A 4 -2.05 -8.92 -3.29
CA ASN A 4 -0.88 -9.76 -3.50
C ASN A 4 -1.20 -10.91 -4.45
N GLY A 5 -0.15 -11.51 -5.02
CA GLY A 5 -0.25 -12.71 -5.85
C GLY A 5 -0.53 -12.43 -7.34
N PRO A 6 -0.64 -13.49 -8.16
CA PRO A 6 -0.69 -13.39 -9.62
C PRO A 6 -1.88 -12.58 -10.15
N ILE A 7 -3.00 -12.58 -9.41
CA ILE A 7 -4.21 -11.84 -9.80
C ILE A 7 -3.95 -10.38 -10.14
N ARG A 8 -3.02 -9.72 -9.44
CA ARG A 8 -2.72 -8.30 -9.64
C ARG A 8 -2.22 -8.03 -11.07
N ASN A 9 -1.43 -8.95 -11.63
CA ASN A 9 -0.95 -8.89 -13.00
C ASN A 9 -2.05 -9.28 -13.99
N GLU A 10 -2.88 -10.27 -13.64
CA GLU A 10 -3.96 -10.73 -14.50
C GLU A 10 -5.03 -9.65 -14.76
N ILE A 11 -5.40 -8.89 -13.73
CA ILE A 11 -6.40 -7.83 -13.81
C ILE A 11 -5.81 -6.43 -14.07
N GLY A 12 -4.49 -6.32 -14.22
CA GLY A 12 -3.81 -5.06 -14.54
C GLY A 12 -3.78 -4.04 -13.41
N MET A 13 -3.69 -4.49 -12.15
CA MET A 13 -3.37 -3.62 -11.02
C MET A 13 -1.93 -3.12 -11.11
N ASN A 14 -1.70 -1.93 -10.56
CA ASN A 14 -0.38 -1.32 -10.52
C ASN A 14 0.24 -1.43 -9.12
N SER A 15 1.49 -1.88 -9.07
CA SER A 15 2.35 -1.86 -7.89
C SER A 15 3.58 -0.96 -8.07
N GLY A 16 3.82 -0.46 -9.29
CA GLY A 16 5.01 0.29 -9.69
C GLY A 16 4.88 1.81 -9.56
N LEU A 17 5.42 2.54 -10.55
CA LEU A 17 5.35 4.01 -10.58
C LEU A 17 3.90 4.50 -10.47
N GLY A 18 3.66 5.42 -9.54
CA GLY A 18 2.31 5.94 -9.29
C GLY A 18 1.30 4.88 -8.82
N ALA A 19 1.73 3.85 -8.08
CA ALA A 19 0.87 2.79 -7.55
C ALA A 19 -0.37 3.30 -6.79
N LEU A 20 -0.24 4.44 -6.10
CA LEU A 20 -1.33 5.10 -5.36
C LEU A 20 -1.97 6.27 -6.11
N SER A 21 -1.54 6.52 -7.35
CA SER A 21 -1.99 7.63 -8.18
C SER A 21 -3.23 7.23 -9.00
N PRO A 22 -4.03 8.20 -9.49
CA PRO A 22 -5.23 7.91 -10.29
C PRO A 22 -4.92 7.35 -11.69
N ILE A 23 -3.65 7.05 -11.99
CA ILE A 23 -3.17 6.67 -13.33
C ILE A 23 -3.37 5.19 -13.64
N ASN A 24 -3.73 4.35 -12.67
CA ASN A 24 -4.08 2.95 -12.92
C ASN A 24 -5.58 2.74 -12.75
N TYR A 25 -6.22 2.22 -13.79
CA TYR A 25 -7.65 1.98 -13.84
C TYR A 25 -8.11 0.97 -12.77
N ALA A 26 -7.45 -0.18 -12.66
CA ALA A 26 -7.86 -1.24 -11.73
C ALA A 26 -7.78 -0.77 -10.26
N ASN A 27 -6.65 -0.20 -9.84
CA ASN A 27 -6.47 0.40 -8.51
C ASN A 27 -7.53 1.47 -8.24
N SER A 28 -7.80 2.33 -9.23
CA SER A 28 -8.77 3.43 -9.13
C SER A 28 -10.19 2.93 -8.91
N VAL A 29 -10.64 2.00 -9.75
CA VAL A 29 -12.01 1.47 -9.76
C VAL A 29 -12.26 0.54 -8.58
N ILE A 30 -11.34 -0.38 -8.27
CA ILE A 30 -11.48 -1.28 -7.12
C ILE A 30 -11.54 -0.46 -5.83
N GLY A 31 -10.65 0.52 -5.69
CA GLY A 31 -10.65 1.44 -4.57
C GLY A 31 -11.94 2.25 -4.45
N ARG A 32 -12.47 2.73 -5.58
CA ARG A 32 -13.74 3.48 -5.62
C ARG A 32 -14.95 2.60 -5.32
N ALA A 33 -14.93 1.35 -5.78
CA ALA A 33 -15.99 0.38 -5.51
C ALA A 33 -16.16 0.17 -4.01
N TRP A 34 -15.06 0.13 -3.23
CA TRP A 34 -15.13 0.09 -1.77
C TRP A 34 -15.91 1.27 -1.18
N THR A 35 -15.63 2.51 -1.62
CA THR A 35 -16.38 3.69 -1.18
C THR A 35 -17.87 3.59 -1.53
N LEU A 36 -18.20 3.15 -2.74
CA LEU A 36 -19.59 2.99 -3.16
C LEU A 36 -20.31 1.90 -2.35
N MET A 37 -19.62 0.81 -1.99
CA MET A 37 -20.16 -0.18 -1.06
C MET A 37 -20.40 0.42 0.33
N SER A 38 -19.49 1.23 0.85
CA SER A 38 -19.72 1.94 2.13
C SER A 38 -20.94 2.86 2.09
N ILE A 39 -21.20 3.53 0.96
CA ILE A 39 -22.39 4.37 0.77
C ILE A 39 -23.66 3.52 0.71
N ASN A 40 -23.69 2.51 -0.17
CA ASN A 40 -24.93 1.78 -0.47
C ASN A 40 -25.24 0.68 0.55
N LEU A 41 -24.22 0.04 1.12
CA LEU A 41 -24.35 -1.10 2.02
C LEU A 41 -24.02 -0.73 3.47
N GLY A 42 -23.08 0.19 3.67
CA GLY A 42 -22.67 0.67 5.00
C GLY A 42 -23.47 1.88 5.50
N ASP A 43 -24.44 2.36 4.72
CA ASP A 43 -25.28 3.53 5.01
C ASP A 43 -24.48 4.79 5.36
N MET A 44 -23.37 5.06 4.67
CA MET A 44 -22.47 6.20 4.96
C MET A 44 -23.15 7.57 4.70
N ARG A 45 -23.73 8.16 5.75
CA ARG A 45 -24.48 9.43 5.74
C ARG A 45 -23.77 10.50 6.56
N PRO A 46 -23.36 11.63 5.97
CA PRO A 46 -22.77 12.74 6.71
C PRO A 46 -23.64 13.18 7.89
N GLY A 47 -23.04 13.30 9.08
CA GLY A 47 -23.72 13.74 10.31
C GLY A 47 -24.51 12.66 11.04
N ALA A 48 -24.67 11.47 10.47
CA ALA A 48 -25.32 10.33 11.13
C ALA A 48 -24.31 9.19 11.37
N THR A 49 -23.94 8.47 10.31
CA THR A 49 -23.01 7.33 10.37
C THR A 49 -21.61 7.70 9.88
N PHE A 50 -21.48 8.83 9.18
CA PHE A 50 -20.20 9.42 8.78
C PHE A 50 -19.96 10.71 9.56
N THR A 51 -19.00 10.68 10.47
CA THR A 51 -18.76 11.77 11.45
C THR A 51 -17.44 12.53 11.22
N ALA A 52 -16.74 12.28 10.11
CA ALA A 52 -15.51 13.01 9.81
C ALA A 52 -15.83 14.45 9.36
N SER A 53 -15.52 15.45 10.19
CA SER A 53 -15.84 16.86 9.94
C SER A 53 -15.23 17.42 8.65
N THR A 54 -13.99 17.07 8.33
CA THR A 54 -13.28 17.54 7.12
C THR A 54 -13.25 16.51 6.00
N GLY A 55 -13.59 15.25 6.30
CA GLY A 55 -13.31 14.12 5.41
C GLY A 55 -11.81 13.98 5.07
N THR A 56 -11.51 13.15 4.06
CA THR A 56 -10.17 12.96 3.49
C THR A 56 -10.26 12.46 2.05
N THR A 57 -9.28 12.80 1.21
CA THR A 57 -9.16 12.29 -0.17
C THR A 57 -8.97 10.77 -0.21
N ILE A 58 -8.47 10.17 0.87
CA ILE A 58 -8.36 8.71 1.04
C ILE A 58 -9.74 8.05 0.87
N ASN A 59 -10.83 8.70 1.29
CA ASN A 59 -12.18 8.14 1.19
C ASN A 59 -12.68 7.93 -0.24
N TYR A 60 -11.97 8.45 -1.26
CA TYR A 60 -12.38 8.29 -2.66
C TYR A 60 -11.85 7.00 -3.30
N ASN A 61 -10.63 6.59 -2.94
CA ASN A 61 -9.94 5.44 -3.54
C ASN A 61 -9.44 4.41 -2.51
N ASN A 62 -9.44 4.73 -1.22
CA ASN A 62 -9.04 3.85 -0.12
C ASN A 62 -7.61 3.30 -0.21
N MET A 63 -6.72 4.05 -0.88
CA MET A 63 -5.33 3.67 -1.16
C MET A 63 -5.25 2.20 -1.63
N CYS A 64 -6.02 1.88 -2.66
CA CYS A 64 -6.03 0.54 -3.22
C CYS A 64 -4.83 0.38 -4.14
N CYS A 65 -3.97 -0.58 -3.86
CA CYS A 65 -2.81 -0.88 -4.69
C CYS A 65 -2.45 -2.37 -4.65
N ALA A 66 -1.61 -2.78 -5.60
CA ALA A 66 -0.91 -4.04 -5.53
C ALA A 66 0.45 -3.84 -4.82
N GLU A 67 0.93 -4.84 -4.10
CA GLU A 67 2.32 -4.84 -3.62
C GLU A 67 3.29 -5.17 -4.76
N ASN A 68 4.47 -4.54 -4.75
CA ASN A 68 5.52 -4.79 -5.72
C ASN A 68 6.38 -5.97 -5.25
N GLU A 69 5.87 -7.18 -5.48
CA GLU A 69 6.53 -8.42 -5.07
C GLU A 69 7.85 -8.66 -5.82
N GLU A 70 7.93 -8.29 -7.10
CA GLU A 70 9.09 -8.53 -7.96
C GLU A 70 10.30 -7.65 -7.60
N ASN A 71 10.07 -6.40 -7.20
CA ASN A 71 11.17 -5.48 -6.85
C ASN A 71 11.39 -5.37 -5.33
N SER A 72 10.56 -6.02 -4.51
CA SER A 72 10.74 -6.04 -3.06
C SER A 72 11.94 -6.90 -2.66
N VAL A 73 12.70 -6.43 -1.66
CA VAL A 73 13.75 -7.24 -1.02
C VAL A 73 13.25 -8.11 0.11
N TRP A 74 11.99 -7.92 0.50
CA TRP A 74 11.29 -8.65 1.55
C TRP A 74 10.20 -9.53 0.97
N GLU A 75 9.89 -10.62 1.67
CA GLU A 75 8.77 -11.49 1.33
C GLU A 75 7.45 -10.68 1.22
N PRO A 76 6.56 -11.06 0.29
CA PRO A 76 5.25 -10.41 0.14
C PRO A 76 4.51 -10.31 1.48
N PHE A 77 3.76 -9.23 1.67
CA PHE A 77 2.99 -8.99 2.87
C PHE A 77 2.06 -10.15 3.20
N SER A 78 1.40 -10.74 2.20
CA SER A 78 0.55 -11.92 2.37
C SER A 78 1.31 -13.12 2.96
N VAL A 79 2.52 -13.39 2.46
CA VAL A 79 3.41 -14.45 2.96
C VAL A 79 3.79 -14.18 4.41
N ARG A 80 4.12 -12.93 4.74
CA ARG A 80 4.40 -12.49 6.12
C ARG A 80 3.17 -12.60 7.05
N LYS A 81 1.96 -12.72 6.51
CA LYS A 81 0.72 -13.00 7.25
C LYS A 81 0.30 -14.48 7.23
N GLY A 82 1.16 -15.37 6.72
CA GLY A 82 0.97 -16.83 6.79
C GLY A 82 0.32 -17.46 5.55
N PHE A 83 0.15 -16.70 4.46
CA PHE A 83 -0.35 -17.23 3.19
C PHE A 83 0.79 -17.83 2.36
N LYS A 84 0.45 -18.66 1.36
CA LYS A 84 1.47 -19.25 0.50
C LYS A 84 1.97 -18.22 -0.51
N SER A 85 3.24 -18.35 -0.89
CA SER A 85 3.76 -17.59 -2.04
C SER A 85 2.98 -17.98 -3.31
N GLY A 86 2.63 -16.98 -4.13
CA GLY A 86 1.79 -17.15 -5.32
C GLY A 86 0.29 -17.25 -5.07
N GLU A 87 -0.17 -17.19 -3.81
CA GLU A 87 -1.60 -17.12 -3.49
C GLU A 87 -2.14 -15.71 -3.72
N SER A 88 -3.28 -15.58 -4.41
CA SER A 88 -3.91 -14.28 -4.61
C SER A 88 -4.64 -13.87 -3.34
N THR A 89 -4.27 -12.74 -2.74
CA THR A 89 -4.88 -12.30 -1.48
C THR A 89 -5.20 -10.82 -1.46
N VAL A 90 -6.13 -10.44 -0.59
CA VAL A 90 -6.44 -9.05 -0.27
C VAL A 90 -6.19 -8.81 1.21
N SER A 91 -5.41 -7.79 1.52
CA SER A 91 -5.15 -7.31 2.87
C SER A 91 -5.89 -6.00 3.13
N LEU A 92 -6.69 -6.00 4.20
CA LEU A 92 -7.48 -4.85 4.64
C LEU A 92 -6.79 -4.15 5.80
N PHE A 93 -6.84 -2.81 5.74
CA PHE A 93 -6.31 -1.94 6.76
C PHE A 93 -7.34 -0.88 7.14
N ARG A 94 -7.29 -0.41 8.39
CA ARG A 94 -8.22 0.58 8.96
C ARG A 94 -7.46 1.70 9.63
N GLY A 95 -7.76 2.93 9.24
CA GLY A 95 -7.23 4.14 9.88
C GLY A 95 -7.72 5.37 9.13
N TRP A 96 -7.15 6.52 9.47
CA TRP A 96 -7.69 7.83 9.12
C TRP A 96 -6.70 8.69 8.37
N THR A 97 -5.40 8.49 8.63
CA THR A 97 -4.37 9.46 8.30
C THR A 97 -3.25 8.83 7.49
N VAL A 98 -2.86 9.53 6.44
CA VAL A 98 -1.64 9.27 5.68
C VAL A 98 -0.74 10.49 5.84
N LEU A 99 0.49 10.26 6.27
CA LEU A 99 1.43 11.32 6.55
C LEU A 99 2.64 11.28 5.64
N GLY A 100 2.78 12.40 4.94
CA GLY A 100 4.01 12.87 4.34
C GLY A 100 4.23 12.48 2.89
N PHE A 101 5.37 13.00 2.42
CA PHE A 101 6.13 12.65 1.23
C PHE A 101 7.58 12.67 1.76
N ASN A 102 8.01 11.57 2.40
CA ASN A 102 9.26 11.55 3.18
C ASN A 102 10.39 10.87 2.42
N THR A 103 11.61 11.35 2.66
CA THR A 103 12.86 10.71 2.27
C THR A 103 13.78 10.57 3.48
N GLY A 104 14.88 9.86 3.30
CA GLY A 104 15.95 9.77 4.27
C GLY A 104 16.02 8.43 5.01
N PRO A 105 17.01 8.28 5.90
CA PRO A 105 17.39 7.00 6.48
C PRO A 105 16.43 6.55 7.60
N ILE A 106 16.63 5.35 8.12
CA ILE A 106 15.80 4.76 9.20
C ILE A 106 15.61 5.68 10.42
N PRO A 107 16.62 6.43 10.93
CA PRO A 107 16.42 7.38 12.02
C PRO A 107 15.37 8.46 11.71
N ARG A 108 15.20 8.83 10.43
CA ARG A 108 14.15 9.76 10.01
C ARG A 108 12.77 9.11 10.14
N MET A 109 12.63 7.82 9.84
CA MET A 109 11.37 7.08 10.07
C MET A 109 10.97 7.14 11.55
N LEU A 110 11.92 6.88 12.46
CA LEU A 110 11.70 6.97 13.89
C LEU A 110 11.28 8.38 14.33
N GLN A 111 11.96 9.42 13.84
CA GLN A 111 11.62 10.80 14.14
C GLN A 111 10.19 11.15 13.71
N VAL A 112 9.80 10.69 12.52
CA VAL A 112 8.43 10.88 12.02
C VAL A 112 7.43 10.12 12.91
N LEU A 113 7.68 8.87 13.28
CA LEU A 113 6.80 8.12 14.20
C LEU A 113 6.63 8.79 15.57
N LYS A 114 7.68 9.39 16.12
CA LYS A 114 7.62 10.15 17.39
C LYS A 114 6.62 11.32 17.30
N ASN A 115 6.47 11.93 16.14
CA ASN A 115 5.53 13.05 15.92
C ASN A 115 4.08 12.60 15.65
N ILE A 116 3.86 11.32 15.33
CA ILE A 116 2.54 10.79 14.93
C ILE A 116 1.87 10.04 16.09
N SER A 117 2.59 9.84 17.18
CA SER A 117 2.12 9.12 18.37
C SER A 117 1.10 9.95 19.16
N GLY A 118 -0.06 10.24 18.55
CA GLY A 118 -1.25 10.80 19.18
C GLY A 118 -2.03 9.76 19.99
N PRO A 119 -3.09 10.19 20.71
CA PRO A 119 -3.82 9.36 21.68
C PRO A 119 -4.52 8.12 21.09
N PHE A 120 -4.67 8.05 19.77
CA PHE A 120 -5.27 6.91 19.04
C PHE A 120 -4.22 5.99 18.38
N GLY A 121 -2.93 6.19 18.68
CA GLY A 121 -1.78 5.55 18.02
C GLY A 121 -1.70 4.04 18.26
N GLY A 122 -2.54 3.30 17.55
CA GLY A 122 -2.70 1.86 17.69
C GLY A 122 -1.91 1.03 16.67
N SER A 123 -1.48 1.56 15.53
CA SER A 123 -0.69 0.82 14.54
C SER A 123 -0.09 1.77 13.52
N PHE A 124 0.99 1.35 12.85
CA PHE A 124 1.58 2.09 11.75
C PHE A 124 1.72 1.18 10.54
N THR A 125 1.42 1.69 9.36
CA THR A 125 1.75 1.02 8.11
C THR A 125 2.55 1.98 7.24
N PHE A 126 3.80 1.63 7.00
CA PHE A 126 4.66 2.28 6.03
C PHE A 126 4.35 1.76 4.63
N VAL A 127 4.22 2.70 3.69
CA VAL A 127 4.16 2.40 2.27
C VAL A 127 5.40 2.99 1.64
N ILE A 128 6.28 2.14 1.13
CA ILE A 128 7.67 2.51 0.80
C ILE A 128 8.03 2.11 -0.63
N ASP A 129 8.85 2.94 -1.29
CA ASP A 129 9.48 2.61 -2.55
C ASP A 129 10.48 1.44 -2.39
N PRO A 130 10.66 0.56 -3.40
CA PRO A 130 11.63 -0.52 -3.29
C PRO A 130 13.06 -0.07 -3.00
N LEU A 131 13.47 1.14 -3.41
CA LEU A 131 14.78 1.70 -3.05
C LEU A 131 14.93 1.89 -1.54
N VAL A 132 13.86 2.27 -0.84
CA VAL A 132 13.85 2.40 0.62
C VAL A 132 14.01 1.03 1.27
N ALA A 133 13.27 0.03 0.78
CA ALA A 133 13.39 -1.35 1.27
C ALA A 133 14.82 -1.90 1.08
N LYS A 134 15.43 -1.64 -0.08
CA LYS A 134 16.83 -1.98 -0.38
C LYS A 134 17.82 -1.30 0.57
N SER A 135 17.63 0.00 0.86
CA SER A 135 18.45 0.73 1.85
C SER A 135 18.31 0.10 3.23
N CYS A 136 17.09 -0.20 3.68
CA CYS A 136 16.86 -0.85 4.97
C CYS A 136 17.59 -2.21 5.05
N LYS A 137 17.57 -3.01 3.99
CA LYS A 137 18.31 -4.27 3.93
C LYS A 137 19.82 -4.06 4.00
N GLN A 138 20.37 -3.05 3.33
CA GLN A 138 21.80 -2.70 3.43
C GLN A 138 22.21 -2.28 4.85
N GLU A 139 21.29 -1.65 5.59
CA GLU A 139 21.46 -1.31 7.00
C GLU A 139 21.24 -2.50 7.97
N GLY A 140 21.04 -3.72 7.45
CA GLY A 140 20.91 -4.95 8.23
C GLY A 140 19.46 -5.40 8.52
N TYR A 141 18.46 -4.70 7.98
CA TYR A 141 17.04 -5.05 8.12
C TYR A 141 16.54 -5.86 6.92
N ASP A 142 17.09 -7.07 6.78
CA ASP A 142 16.70 -8.09 5.79
C ASP A 142 15.28 -8.64 6.02
N ASN A 143 14.74 -8.48 7.23
CA ASN A 143 13.38 -8.81 7.60
C ASN A 143 12.68 -7.55 8.15
N PRO A 144 11.51 -7.15 7.61
CA PRO A 144 10.81 -5.95 8.07
C PRO A 144 10.39 -6.04 9.55
N MET A 145 10.23 -7.24 10.11
CA MET A 145 9.93 -7.40 11.54
C MET A 145 11.09 -6.93 12.43
N LYS A 146 12.35 -7.15 12.04
CA LYS A 146 13.51 -6.62 12.79
C LYS A 146 13.49 -5.10 12.84
N LEU A 147 13.06 -4.46 11.74
CA LEU A 147 12.91 -3.01 11.69
C LEU A 147 11.75 -2.54 12.57
N SER A 148 10.61 -3.25 12.54
CA SER A 148 9.50 -2.99 13.46
C SER A 148 9.91 -3.10 14.93
N GLU A 149 10.67 -4.14 15.29
CA GLU A 149 11.21 -4.36 16.63
C GLU A 149 12.09 -3.20 17.07
N TRP A 150 13.05 -2.81 16.23
CA TRP A 150 13.92 -1.67 16.51
C TRP A 150 13.12 -0.37 16.68
N LEU A 151 12.19 -0.06 15.75
CA LEU A 151 11.36 1.16 15.83
C LEU A 151 10.52 1.20 17.11
N VAL A 152 9.92 0.07 17.50
CA VAL A 152 9.10 -0.02 18.71
C VAL A 152 9.98 0.10 19.96
N ASN A 153 11.15 -0.53 20.00
CA ASN A 153 12.08 -0.41 21.12
C ASN A 153 12.53 1.04 21.31
N GLU A 154 12.91 1.73 20.23
CA GLU A 154 13.36 3.12 20.26
C GLU A 154 12.23 4.13 20.56
N LEU A 155 10.99 3.79 20.17
CA LEU A 155 9.81 4.59 20.52
C LEU A 155 9.43 4.42 22.00
N ASN A 156 9.82 3.30 22.63
CA ASN A 156 9.47 2.88 23.98
C ASN A 156 7.98 3.12 24.37
N PRO A 157 7.02 2.60 23.59
CA PRO A 157 5.60 2.82 23.81
C PRO A 157 5.04 1.88 24.88
N ARG A 158 4.05 2.34 25.66
CA ARG A 158 3.39 1.52 26.69
C ARG A 158 2.67 0.26 26.15
N PHE A 159 2.13 0.31 24.93
CA PHE A 159 1.21 -0.73 24.42
C PHE A 159 1.45 -1.15 22.97
N LYS A 160 2.45 -0.59 22.27
CA LYS A 160 2.67 -0.98 20.87
C LYS A 160 3.61 -2.18 20.82
N ARG A 161 3.31 -3.09 19.90
CA ARG A 161 4.12 -4.27 19.61
C ARG A 161 4.66 -4.19 18.18
N PRO A 162 5.79 -4.85 17.87
CA PRO A 162 6.39 -4.83 16.53
C PRO A 162 5.42 -5.22 15.41
N GLU A 163 4.49 -6.15 15.66
CA GLU A 163 3.51 -6.62 14.66
C GLU A 163 2.48 -5.55 14.26
N MET A 164 2.40 -4.48 15.05
CA MET A 164 1.54 -3.33 14.80
C MET A 164 2.23 -2.31 13.87
N VAL A 165 3.50 -2.52 13.52
CA VAL A 165 4.24 -1.76 12.51
C VAL A 165 4.38 -2.64 11.26
N ASN A 166 3.75 -2.22 10.17
CA ASN A 166 3.72 -2.94 8.91
C ASN A 166 4.47 -2.15 7.82
N PHE A 167 4.98 -2.87 6.83
CA PHE A 167 5.64 -2.29 5.67
C PHE A 167 5.04 -2.90 4.41
N ILE A 168 4.64 -2.07 3.45
CA ILE A 168 4.13 -2.46 2.13
C ILE A 168 5.04 -1.82 1.09
N VAL A 169 5.60 -2.64 0.20
CA VAL A 169 6.49 -2.16 -0.85
C VAL A 169 5.67 -1.85 -2.10
N VAL A 170 5.69 -0.59 -2.54
CA VAL A 170 5.06 -0.13 -3.79
C VAL A 170 5.94 0.94 -4.41
N GLY A 171 5.93 1.11 -5.72
CA GLY A 171 6.76 2.10 -6.39
C GLY A 171 7.63 1.49 -7.48
N GLY A 172 8.20 2.38 -8.28
CA GLY A 172 8.94 2.04 -9.51
C GLY A 172 10.43 2.32 -9.44
N GLU A 173 11.01 2.55 -8.25
CA GLU A 173 12.43 2.85 -8.06
C GLU A 173 12.88 4.19 -8.67
N MET A 174 11.96 5.14 -8.82
CA MET A 174 12.29 6.46 -9.33
C MET A 174 12.84 7.38 -8.25
N ASN A 175 12.33 7.28 -7.02
CA ASN A 175 12.74 8.10 -5.89
C ASN A 175 12.57 7.28 -4.60
N PRO A 176 13.52 7.32 -3.64
CA PRO A 176 13.45 6.58 -2.38
C PRO A 176 12.47 7.25 -1.40
N MET A 177 11.21 7.29 -1.80
CA MET A 177 10.10 7.92 -1.08
C MET A 177 9.38 6.92 -0.21
N TRP A 178 8.87 7.41 0.92
CA TRP A 178 7.96 6.64 1.74
C TRP A 178 6.92 7.54 2.42
N VAL A 179 5.78 6.94 2.74
CA VAL A 179 4.72 7.54 3.55
C VAL A 179 4.42 6.63 4.72
N VAL A 180 3.91 7.19 5.81
CA VAL A 180 3.48 6.43 6.98
C VAL A 180 2.03 6.74 7.28
N THR A 181 1.28 5.72 7.68
CA THR A 181 -0.15 5.82 7.97
C THR A 181 -0.42 5.34 9.39
N ASP A 182 -1.54 5.76 9.97
CA ASP A 182 -2.07 5.17 11.21
C ASP A 182 -2.84 3.87 10.96
N PHE A 183 -2.70 3.29 9.76
CA PHE A 183 -3.51 2.18 9.34
C PHE A 183 -3.13 0.91 10.11
N SER A 184 -4.10 0.39 10.86
CA SER A 184 -4.05 -0.91 11.51
C SER A 184 -4.37 -2.01 10.52
N TYR A 185 -3.51 -3.04 10.47
CA TYR A 185 -3.81 -4.26 9.76
C TYR A 185 -5.03 -4.94 10.39
N PHE A 186 -6.04 -5.26 9.59
CA PHE A 186 -7.25 -5.91 10.06
C PHE A 186 -7.24 -7.41 9.74
N GLN A 187 -7.16 -7.76 8.46
CA GLN A 187 -7.19 -9.16 8.01
C GLN A 187 -6.64 -9.28 6.58
N THR A 188 -6.08 -10.44 6.27
CA THR A 188 -5.76 -10.90 4.92
C THR A 188 -6.66 -12.07 4.59
N VAL A 189 -7.18 -12.11 3.36
CA VAL A 189 -8.07 -13.18 2.89
C VAL A 189 -7.61 -13.64 1.52
N SER A 190 -7.59 -14.97 1.33
CA SER A 190 -7.38 -15.59 0.01
C SER A 190 -8.54 -15.27 -0.91
N ILE A 191 -8.24 -14.79 -2.11
CA ILE A 191 -9.24 -14.49 -3.14
C ILE A 191 -9.26 -15.49 -4.30
N ASP A 192 -8.36 -16.48 -4.30
CA ASP A 192 -8.35 -17.57 -5.28
C ASP A 192 -9.69 -18.29 -5.42
N PRO A 193 -10.47 -18.56 -4.34
CA PRO A 193 -11.79 -19.19 -4.47
C PRO A 193 -12.80 -18.40 -5.31
N TRP A 194 -12.61 -17.09 -5.46
CA TRP A 194 -13.48 -16.22 -6.26
C TRP A 194 -13.00 -16.02 -7.70
N ILE A 195 -11.82 -16.54 -8.06
CA ILE A 195 -11.32 -16.48 -9.44
C ILE A 195 -12.12 -17.47 -10.31
N PRO A 196 -12.74 -17.01 -11.42
CA PRO A 196 -13.51 -17.90 -12.28
C PRO A 196 -12.66 -19.04 -12.84
N LYS A 197 -13.15 -20.28 -12.73
CA LYS A 197 -12.46 -21.48 -13.27
C LYS A 197 -12.23 -21.42 -14.78
N ALA A 198 -13.06 -20.68 -15.50
CA ALA A 198 -12.93 -20.47 -16.95
C ALA A 198 -11.85 -19.43 -17.31
N GLY A 199 -11.17 -18.86 -16.32
CA GLY A 199 -10.23 -17.76 -16.48
C GLY A 199 -10.90 -16.39 -16.47
N ILE A 200 -10.07 -15.35 -16.39
CA ILE A 200 -10.51 -13.96 -16.38
C ILE A 200 -10.71 -13.47 -17.82
N LYS A 201 -11.94 -13.10 -18.14
CA LYS A 201 -12.26 -12.46 -19.42
C LYS A 201 -11.80 -11.00 -19.39
N LYS A 202 -10.76 -10.69 -20.16
CA LYS A 202 -10.26 -9.32 -20.33
C LYS A 202 -11.15 -8.54 -21.31
N ASP A 203 -11.23 -7.23 -21.12
CA ASP A 203 -11.89 -6.34 -22.07
C ASP A 203 -11.10 -6.36 -23.40
N ALA A 204 -11.81 -6.43 -24.52
CA ALA A 204 -11.20 -6.35 -25.85
C ALA A 204 -10.61 -4.95 -26.14
N ARG A 205 -11.15 -3.91 -25.47
CA ARG A 205 -10.67 -2.53 -25.57
C ARG A 205 -10.53 -1.95 -24.16
N PRO A 206 -9.48 -2.33 -23.41
CA PRO A 206 -9.29 -1.79 -22.07
C PRO A 206 -9.18 -0.27 -22.15
N LEU A 207 -9.78 0.43 -21.18
CA LEU A 207 -9.58 1.86 -20.98
C LEU A 207 -8.07 2.12 -20.89
N ARG A 208 -7.54 2.83 -21.90
CA ARG A 208 -6.11 3.14 -21.96
C ARG A 208 -5.82 4.29 -21.03
N MET A 209 -5.03 4.02 -20.01
CA MET A 209 -4.40 5.07 -19.22
C MET A 209 -3.20 5.62 -20.02
N PRO A 210 -2.78 6.87 -19.77
CA PRO A 210 -1.61 7.43 -20.43
C PRO A 210 -0.38 6.58 -20.10
N GLU A 211 0.25 6.02 -21.13
CA GLU A 211 1.53 5.33 -20.99
C GLU A 211 2.68 6.33 -21.17
N ALA A 212 3.78 6.13 -20.45
CA ALA A 212 4.98 6.90 -20.68
C ALA A 212 5.48 6.64 -22.12
N VAL A 213 5.83 7.71 -22.83
CA VAL A 213 6.42 7.58 -24.17
C VAL A 213 7.84 7.03 -24.02
N VAL A 214 8.00 5.72 -24.21
CA VAL A 214 9.32 5.09 -24.24
C VAL A 214 9.85 5.17 -25.66
N CYS A 215 10.72 6.14 -25.93
CA CYS A 215 11.42 6.21 -27.21
C CYS A 215 12.45 5.07 -27.30
N LYS A 216 12.56 4.45 -28.48
CA LYS A 216 13.41 3.27 -28.72
C LYS A 216 14.89 3.47 -28.37
N ASP A 217 15.32 4.72 -28.28
CA ASP A 217 16.68 5.17 -27.99
C ASP A 217 16.84 5.74 -26.56
N GLY A 218 15.79 5.72 -25.74
CA GLY A 218 15.82 6.26 -24.37
C GLY A 218 15.85 7.80 -24.29
N SER A 219 15.67 8.51 -25.40
CA SER A 219 15.77 9.99 -25.46
C SER A 219 14.54 10.73 -24.91
N CYS A 220 13.41 10.05 -24.76
CA CYS A 220 12.17 10.67 -24.33
C CYS A 220 12.06 10.72 -22.81
N GLY A 221 12.50 11.85 -22.26
CA GLY A 221 12.37 12.20 -20.84
C GLY A 221 12.37 13.70 -20.55
N ILE A 222 12.70 14.56 -21.52
CA ILE A 222 12.60 16.01 -21.39
C ILE A 222 12.31 16.59 -22.79
N SER A 223 11.05 16.90 -23.08
CA SER A 223 10.69 17.81 -24.17
C SER A 223 10.23 19.12 -23.53
N HIS A 224 10.95 20.19 -23.89
CA HIS A 224 10.82 21.61 -23.54
C HIS A 224 9.44 22.10 -23.07
#